data_AF-X0WJL2-F1
#
_entry.id   AF-X0WJL2-F1
#
_cell.length_a   1.000
_cell.length_b   1.000
_cell.length_c   1.000
_cell.angle_alpha   90.00
_cell.angle_beta   90.00
_cell.angle_gamma   90.00
#
_symmetry.space_group_name_H-M   'P 1'
#
loop_
_entity.id
_entity.type
_entity.pdbx_description
1 polymer ?
#
loop_
_entity_poly.entity_id
_entity_poly.type
_entity_poly.pdbx_seq_one_letter_code
_entity_poly.pdbx_strand_id
1 'polypeptide(L)'
;ENVVDPKSKKALIQSKGKISNEQYRKLKERKIKKIALLGKEFKGAFLLSSINDLVKAKEEISEDQLEELKSLKEPFEIFFPEKDKFDDIIVNTLKKDSNKDTNQALAEIYRKLRPGEPHTMESAHNLFTNLFFNDKRYNFSRIGRLKMNIKLSMDRSLEEKTLSPLDFVEVIKYLLRLRSGEGSLDDIDHLGNRRVRSVGELVENAFRIGLTRMERTIKEKMTVAADLPSAMPQDLINSKPVIAALKEFYGSSQLSQFMDQI
;
A
#
# COMPACT_ATOMS: atom_id res chain seq x y z
N GLU A 1 23.80 -12.56 -28.68
CA GLU A 1 24.14 -13.34 -29.89
C GLU A 1 23.12 -13.11 -31.00
N ASN A 2 23.21 -13.85 -32.12
CA ASN A 2 22.14 -13.87 -33.11
C ASN A 2 20.90 -14.54 -32.48
N VAL A 3 19.72 -13.91 -32.53
CA VAL A 3 18.48 -14.58 -32.11
C VAL A 3 18.11 -15.59 -33.18
N VAL A 4 18.28 -16.88 -32.90
CA VAL A 4 18.02 -17.98 -33.85
C VAL A 4 16.60 -18.53 -33.68
N ASP A 5 15.94 -18.84 -34.80
CA ASP A 5 14.64 -19.49 -34.82
C ASP A 5 14.73 -20.91 -34.20
N PRO A 6 13.91 -21.26 -33.18
CA PRO A 6 13.93 -22.59 -32.56
C PRO A 6 13.69 -23.75 -33.53
N LYS A 7 13.00 -23.52 -34.66
CA LYS A 7 12.67 -24.55 -35.65
C LYS A 7 13.63 -24.59 -36.83
N SER A 8 14.14 -23.44 -37.30
CA SER A 8 14.96 -23.39 -38.53
C SER A 8 16.44 -23.13 -38.31
N LYS A 9 16.89 -22.89 -37.07
CA LYS A 9 18.27 -22.48 -36.73
C LYS A 9 18.80 -21.28 -37.56
N LYS A 10 17.94 -20.53 -38.26
CA LYS A 10 18.30 -19.30 -38.97
C LYS A 10 18.30 -18.13 -38.00
N ALA A 11 19.35 -17.31 -38.09
CA ALA A 11 19.48 -16.06 -37.34
C ALA A 11 18.41 -15.05 -37.80
N LEU A 12 17.48 -14.71 -36.92
CA LEU A 12 16.41 -13.72 -37.12
C LEU A 12 16.89 -12.30 -36.83
N ILE A 13 17.83 -12.14 -35.90
CA ILE A 13 18.44 -10.87 -35.53
C ILE A 13 19.94 -11.12 -35.42
N GLN A 14 20.76 -10.24 -36.01
CA GLN A 14 22.22 -10.32 -35.91
C GLN A 14 22.73 -9.72 -34.59
N SER A 15 23.81 -10.28 -34.03
CA SER A 15 24.40 -9.81 -32.78
C SER A 15 24.84 -8.35 -32.88
N LYS A 16 24.50 -7.54 -31.85
CA LYS A 16 24.89 -6.12 -31.64
C LYS A 16 24.05 -5.03 -32.33
N GLY A 17 22.95 -5.36 -33.00
CA GLY A 17 21.98 -4.35 -33.48
C GLY A 17 20.93 -3.98 -32.42
N LYS A 18 20.53 -2.70 -32.31
CA LYS A 18 19.30 -2.33 -31.58
C LYS A 18 18.10 -3.02 -32.25
N ILE A 19 17.25 -3.65 -31.45
CA ILE A 19 16.06 -4.33 -31.97
C ILE A 19 15.08 -3.27 -32.49
N SER A 20 14.79 -3.29 -33.78
CA SER A 20 13.77 -2.40 -34.36
C SER A 20 12.36 -2.90 -34.05
N ASN A 21 11.37 -2.00 -34.03
CA ASN A 21 9.96 -2.36 -33.81
C ASN A 21 9.45 -3.38 -34.84
N GLU A 22 9.98 -3.37 -36.07
CA GLU A 22 9.65 -4.34 -37.11
C GLU A 22 10.20 -5.73 -36.81
N GLN A 23 11.44 -5.82 -36.31
CA GLN A 23 12.04 -7.10 -35.89
C GLN A 23 11.29 -7.67 -34.69
N TYR A 24 10.88 -6.84 -33.74
CA TYR A 24 10.07 -7.27 -32.60
C TYR A 24 8.69 -7.80 -33.04
N ARG A 25 8.01 -7.14 -33.99
CA ARG A 25 6.75 -7.63 -34.56
C ARG A 25 6.92 -8.99 -35.24
N LYS A 26 7.97 -9.17 -36.04
CA LYS A 26 8.29 -10.45 -36.70
C LYS A 26 8.55 -11.57 -35.69
N LEU A 27 9.19 -11.28 -34.56
CA LEU A 27 9.37 -12.24 -33.47
C LEU A 27 8.03 -12.62 -32.81
N LYS A 28 7.13 -11.64 -32.60
CA LYS A 28 5.80 -11.84 -32.01
C LYS A 28 4.88 -12.65 -32.91
N GLU A 29 4.89 -12.38 -34.22
CA GLU A 29 4.15 -13.15 -35.24
C GLU A 29 4.59 -14.62 -35.30
N ARG A 30 5.89 -14.88 -35.14
CA ARG A 30 6.45 -16.24 -35.11
C ARG A 30 6.26 -16.97 -33.77
N LYS A 31 5.62 -16.35 -32.77
CA LYS A 31 5.31 -16.93 -31.44
C LYS A 31 6.52 -17.58 -30.75
N ILE A 32 7.71 -16.99 -30.88
CA ILE A 32 8.91 -17.50 -30.20
C ILE A 32 8.78 -17.22 -28.71
N LYS A 33 8.60 -18.28 -27.90
CA LYS A 33 8.42 -18.18 -26.44
C LYS A 33 9.70 -18.35 -25.62
N LYS A 34 10.75 -18.93 -26.20
CA LYS A 34 12.02 -19.22 -25.52
C LYS A 34 13.18 -18.82 -26.41
N ILE A 35 14.16 -18.15 -25.81
CA ILE A 35 15.40 -17.73 -26.45
C ILE A 35 16.54 -18.21 -25.55
N ALA A 36 17.59 -18.79 -26.15
CA ALA A 36 18.79 -19.16 -25.42
C ALA A 36 19.56 -17.88 -25.09
N LEU A 37 19.86 -17.68 -23.80
CA LEU A 37 20.65 -16.56 -23.30
C LEU A 37 22.02 -17.07 -22.85
N LEU A 38 23.05 -16.24 -23.01
CA LEU A 38 24.40 -16.52 -22.52
C LEU A 38 24.52 -16.12 -21.05
N GLY A 39 25.40 -16.80 -20.29
CA GLY A 39 25.61 -16.48 -18.87
C GLY A 39 25.97 -15.01 -18.61
N LYS A 40 26.71 -14.38 -19.54
CA LYS A 40 27.09 -12.95 -19.45
C LYS A 40 25.91 -11.98 -19.55
N GLU A 41 24.78 -12.39 -20.13
CA GLU A 41 23.58 -11.55 -20.28
C GLU A 41 22.73 -11.50 -18.99
N PHE A 42 23.05 -12.33 -17.99
CA PHE A 42 22.44 -12.32 -16.66
C PHE A 42 23.11 -11.35 -15.69
N LYS A 43 24.20 -10.68 -16.09
CA LYS A 43 24.85 -9.66 -15.25
C LYS A 43 23.87 -8.52 -14.96
N GLY A 44 23.72 -8.13 -13.70
CA GLY A 44 22.71 -7.15 -13.26
C GLY A 44 21.29 -7.71 -13.10
N ALA A 45 21.07 -9.02 -13.23
CA ALA A 45 19.77 -9.64 -12.96
C ALA A 45 19.58 -9.92 -11.47
N PHE A 46 18.39 -9.63 -10.97
CA PHE A 46 17.96 -9.90 -9.59
C PHE A 46 16.93 -11.04 -9.58
N LEU A 47 17.02 -11.91 -8.57
CA LEU A 47 16.07 -13.00 -8.39
C LEU A 47 14.81 -12.51 -7.64
N LEU A 48 13.63 -12.81 -8.19
CA LEU A 48 12.33 -12.42 -7.60
C LEU A 48 11.85 -13.40 -6.52
N SER A 49 12.13 -14.68 -6.70
CA SER A 49 11.72 -15.75 -5.79
C SER A 49 12.94 -16.45 -5.21
N SER A 50 12.97 -16.69 -3.91
CA SER A 50 14.00 -17.53 -3.29
C SER A 50 13.86 -18.97 -3.79
N ILE A 51 14.97 -19.62 -4.15
CA ILE A 51 14.99 -21.03 -4.59
C ILE A 51 15.83 -21.82 -3.62
N ASN A 52 15.19 -22.78 -2.94
CA ASN A 52 15.80 -23.78 -2.06
C ASN A 52 16.82 -23.22 -1.05
N ASP A 53 16.58 -22.01 -0.51
CA ASP A 53 17.45 -21.29 0.43
C ASP A 53 18.90 -21.01 -0.03
N LEU A 54 19.26 -21.39 -1.27
CA LEU A 54 20.59 -21.23 -1.85
C LEU A 54 20.83 -19.81 -2.36
N VAL A 55 19.81 -19.20 -2.97
CA VAL A 55 19.84 -17.80 -3.41
C VAL A 55 18.70 -17.06 -2.72
N LYS A 56 19.06 -16.07 -1.90
CA LYS A 56 18.07 -15.20 -1.25
C LYS A 56 17.50 -14.25 -2.30
N ALA A 57 16.17 -14.10 -2.31
CA ALA A 57 15.53 -13.02 -3.04
C ALA A 57 16.19 -11.69 -2.66
N LYS A 58 16.31 -10.77 -3.64
CA LYS A 58 16.91 -9.41 -3.52
C LYS A 58 18.42 -9.29 -3.80
N GLU A 59 19.12 -10.37 -4.14
CA GLU A 59 20.54 -10.31 -4.52
C GLU A 59 20.74 -10.36 -6.04
N GLU A 60 21.83 -9.73 -6.50
CA GLU A 60 22.28 -9.83 -7.89
C GLU A 60 22.86 -11.23 -8.11
N ILE A 61 22.48 -11.86 -9.23
CA ILE A 61 22.93 -13.20 -9.56
C ILE A 61 24.44 -13.16 -9.88
N SER A 62 25.24 -13.81 -9.03
CA SER A 62 26.67 -14.01 -9.31
C SER A 62 26.88 -15.12 -10.35
N GLU A 63 28.07 -15.17 -10.98
CA GLU A 63 28.40 -16.23 -11.93
C GLU A 63 28.33 -17.63 -11.28
N ASP A 64 28.79 -17.74 -10.02
CA ASP A 64 28.73 -18.98 -9.23
C ASP A 64 27.28 -19.43 -8.97
N GLN A 65 26.41 -18.50 -8.54
CA GLN A 65 24.98 -18.78 -8.31
C GLN A 65 24.27 -19.19 -9.60
N LEU A 66 24.68 -18.65 -10.75
CA LEU A 66 24.10 -19.01 -12.04
C LEU A 66 24.45 -20.45 -12.45
N GLU A 67 25.65 -20.93 -12.11
CA GLU A 67 26.05 -22.32 -12.35
C GLU A 67 25.25 -23.29 -11.47
N GLU A 68 25.05 -22.94 -10.19
CA GLU A 68 24.20 -23.71 -9.28
C GLU A 68 22.74 -23.75 -9.77
N LEU A 69 22.17 -22.61 -10.18
CA LEU A 69 20.80 -22.55 -10.73
C LEU A 69 20.63 -23.38 -12.00
N LYS A 70 21.66 -23.45 -12.86
CA LYS A 70 21.65 -24.36 -14.03
C LYS A 70 21.60 -25.82 -13.63
N SER A 71 22.24 -26.19 -12.52
CA SER A 71 22.26 -27.57 -12.01
C SER A 71 20.89 -28.02 -11.49
N LEU A 72 20.12 -27.11 -10.88
CA LEU A 72 18.76 -27.40 -10.38
C LEU A 72 17.72 -27.63 -11.48
N LYS A 73 17.89 -27.06 -12.68
CA LYS A 73 16.95 -27.14 -13.82
C LYS A 73 15.52 -26.67 -13.51
N GLU A 74 15.31 -25.89 -12.45
CA GLU A 74 14.02 -25.32 -12.11
C GLU A 74 13.77 -23.99 -12.84
N PRO A 75 12.52 -23.67 -13.21
CA PRO A 75 12.20 -22.36 -13.76
C PRO A 75 12.28 -21.30 -12.67
N PHE A 76 12.92 -20.17 -12.98
CA PHE A 76 13.05 -19.04 -12.05
C PHE A 76 12.76 -17.71 -12.73
N GLU A 77 12.28 -16.75 -11.94
CA GLU A 77 11.93 -15.42 -12.41
C GLU A 77 13.05 -14.42 -12.08
N ILE A 78 13.46 -13.65 -13.09
CA ILE A 78 14.49 -12.63 -12.97
C ILE A 78 13.93 -11.25 -13.30
N PHE A 79 14.47 -10.24 -12.63
CA PHE A 79 14.19 -8.83 -12.85
C PHE A 79 15.49 -8.11 -13.24
N PHE A 80 15.42 -7.18 -14.20
CA PHE A 80 16.55 -6.35 -14.61
C PHE A 80 16.28 -4.88 -14.25
N PRO A 81 16.80 -4.39 -13.12
CA PRO A 81 16.57 -3.03 -12.65
C PRO A 81 17.04 -1.96 -13.65
N GLU A 82 18.25 -2.13 -14.22
CA GLU A 82 18.85 -1.17 -15.16
C GLU A 82 18.06 -0.97 -16.46
N LYS A 83 17.22 -1.94 -16.82
CA LYS A 83 16.40 -1.91 -18.05
C LYS A 83 14.96 -1.50 -17.77
N ASP A 84 14.60 -1.34 -16.50
CA ASP A 84 13.27 -0.92 -16.12
C ASP A 84 13.13 0.60 -16.21
N LYS A 85 11.91 1.07 -16.44
CA LYS A 85 11.59 2.50 -16.57
C LYS A 85 11.68 3.27 -15.26
N PHE A 86 11.73 2.55 -14.13
CA PHE A 86 11.54 3.11 -12.78
C PHE A 86 12.85 3.25 -12.00
N ASP A 87 13.99 3.14 -12.69
CA ASP A 87 15.35 3.14 -12.13
C ASP A 87 15.52 2.08 -11.02
N ASP A 88 16.69 2.08 -10.38
CA ASP A 88 17.02 1.15 -9.28
C ASP A 88 16.36 1.54 -7.94
N ILE A 89 15.29 2.35 -7.92
CA ILE A 89 14.72 2.92 -6.68
C ILE A 89 14.28 1.83 -5.70
N ILE A 90 13.55 0.83 -6.19
CA ILE A 90 13.06 -0.26 -5.34
C ILE A 90 14.24 -1.08 -4.81
N VAL A 91 15.21 -1.41 -5.67
CA VAL A 91 16.39 -2.19 -5.29
C VAL A 91 17.23 -1.43 -4.26
N ASN A 92 17.47 -0.14 -4.47
CA ASN A 92 18.22 0.70 -3.55
C ASN A 92 17.50 0.85 -2.20
N THR A 93 16.17 0.92 -2.21
CA THR A 93 15.36 0.90 -0.98
C THR A 93 15.48 -0.43 -0.25
N LEU A 94 15.37 -1.55 -0.97
CA LEU A 94 15.51 -2.90 -0.41
C LEU A 94 16.92 -3.17 0.14
N LYS A 95 17.97 -2.65 -0.49
CA LYS A 95 19.36 -2.74 0.02
C LYS A 95 19.56 -1.96 1.33
N LYS A 96 18.84 -0.86 1.52
CA LYS A 96 18.88 -0.05 2.75
C LYS A 96 18.00 -0.61 3.86
N ASP A 97 17.01 -1.43 3.52
CA ASP A 97 16.12 -2.05 4.50
C ASP A 97 16.86 -3.17 5.25
N SER A 98 17.05 -2.96 6.55
CA SER A 98 17.70 -3.95 7.41
C SER A 98 16.77 -5.07 7.87
N ASN A 99 15.45 -4.89 7.75
CA ASN A 99 14.48 -5.85 8.26
C ASN A 99 14.28 -7.00 7.28
N LYS A 100 14.28 -8.21 7.81
CA LYS A 100 14.14 -9.42 6.99
C LYS A 100 12.78 -10.08 7.13
N ASP A 101 12.09 -9.81 8.24
CA ASP A 101 10.82 -10.43 8.59
C ASP A 101 9.73 -9.40 8.85
N THR A 102 8.47 -9.80 8.62
CA THR A 102 7.27 -9.00 8.94
C THR A 102 7.28 -8.52 10.39
N ASN A 103 7.73 -9.37 11.31
CA ASN A 103 7.79 -9.07 12.73
C ASN A 103 8.74 -7.92 13.06
N GLN A 104 9.92 -7.91 12.43
CA GLN A 104 10.90 -6.84 12.58
C GLN A 104 10.39 -5.53 11.97
N ALA A 105 9.74 -5.61 10.80
CA ALA A 105 9.13 -4.44 10.17
C ALA A 105 8.03 -3.81 11.06
N LEU A 106 7.15 -4.62 11.64
CA LEU A 106 6.12 -4.15 12.57
C LEU A 106 6.71 -3.51 13.83
N ALA A 107 7.77 -4.10 14.38
CA ALA A 107 8.51 -3.54 15.52
C ALA A 107 9.13 -2.18 15.18
N GLU A 108 9.73 -2.03 13.98
CA GLU A 108 10.29 -0.74 13.57
C GLU A 108 9.22 0.33 13.36
N ILE A 109 8.08 -0.04 12.74
CA ILE A 109 6.93 0.87 12.58
C ILE A 109 6.44 1.33 13.96
N TYR A 110 6.30 0.41 14.92
CA TYR A 110 5.90 0.76 16.29
C TYR A 110 6.90 1.74 16.92
N ARG A 111 8.20 1.45 16.85
CA ARG A 111 9.26 2.30 17.43
C ARG A 111 9.29 3.71 16.83
N LYS A 112 9.01 3.84 15.53
CA LYS A 112 8.94 5.14 14.85
C LYS A 112 7.71 5.95 15.26
N LEU A 113 6.57 5.31 15.45
CA LEU A 113 5.33 5.99 15.87
C LEU A 113 5.32 6.32 17.36
N ARG A 114 5.94 5.46 18.19
CA ARG A 114 5.98 5.59 19.64
C ARG A 114 7.41 5.40 20.16
N PRO A 115 8.26 6.44 20.03
CA PRO A 115 9.64 6.34 20.47
C PRO A 115 9.73 6.18 21.99
N GLY A 116 10.43 5.13 22.45
CA GLY A 116 10.69 4.89 23.87
C GLY A 116 9.69 3.98 24.59
N GLU A 117 8.57 3.61 23.97
CA GLU A 117 7.64 2.64 24.56
C GLU A 117 8.11 1.19 24.27
N PRO A 118 8.21 0.32 25.30
CA PRO A 118 8.43 -1.10 25.05
C PRO A 118 7.21 -1.67 24.32
N HIS A 119 7.44 -2.60 23.38
CA HIS A 119 6.39 -3.22 22.59
C HIS A 119 6.50 -4.73 22.61
N THR A 120 5.35 -5.39 22.56
CA THR A 120 5.23 -6.81 22.27
C THR A 120 4.91 -6.98 20.79
N MET A 121 5.12 -8.20 20.28
CA MET A 121 4.75 -8.53 18.89
C MET A 121 3.25 -8.28 18.64
N GLU A 122 2.41 -8.64 19.61
CA GLU A 122 0.98 -8.45 19.55
C GLU A 122 0.60 -6.95 19.55
N SER A 123 1.22 -6.13 20.41
CA SER A 123 0.92 -4.69 20.45
C SER A 123 1.31 -4.00 19.14
N ALA A 124 2.43 -4.39 18.55
CA ALA A 124 2.88 -3.88 17.26
C ALA A 124 1.92 -4.26 16.12
N HIS A 125 1.49 -5.53 16.08
CA HIS A 125 0.53 -6.01 15.09
C HIS A 125 -0.84 -5.33 15.23
N ASN A 126 -1.33 -5.21 16.46
CA ASN A 126 -2.60 -4.55 16.75
C ASN A 126 -2.55 -3.05 16.41
N LEU A 127 -1.45 -2.36 16.70
CA LEU A 127 -1.28 -0.96 16.31
C LEU A 127 -1.37 -0.81 14.79
N PHE A 128 -0.60 -1.59 14.03
CA PHE A 128 -0.59 -1.53 12.57
C PHE A 128 -1.96 -1.84 11.96
N THR A 129 -2.63 -2.88 12.46
CA THR A 129 -3.98 -3.26 12.02
C THR A 129 -4.99 -2.14 12.27
N ASN A 130 -4.90 -1.50 13.43
CA ASN A 130 -5.80 -0.41 13.81
C ASN A 130 -5.57 0.89 13.03
N LEU A 131 -4.39 1.09 12.43
CA LEU A 131 -4.09 2.31 11.67
C LEU A 131 -4.84 2.35 10.33
N PHE A 132 -4.97 1.23 9.63
CA PHE A 132 -5.42 1.23 8.23
C PHE A 132 -6.55 0.24 7.93
N PHE A 133 -6.65 -0.85 8.69
CA PHE A 133 -7.51 -1.99 8.36
C PHE A 133 -8.75 -2.11 9.26
N ASN A 134 -8.74 -1.45 10.43
CA ASN A 134 -9.87 -1.45 11.35
C ASN A 134 -10.91 -0.38 10.98
N ASP A 135 -12.11 -0.81 10.62
CA ASP A 135 -13.24 0.04 10.20
C ASP A 135 -13.76 0.99 11.27
N LYS A 136 -13.57 0.66 12.56
CA LYS A 136 -13.93 1.51 13.71
C LYS A 136 -12.92 2.62 13.95
N ARG A 137 -11.68 2.48 13.47
CA ARG A 137 -10.57 3.42 13.69
C ARG A 137 -10.21 4.21 12.44
N TYR A 138 -10.34 3.58 11.27
CA TYR A 138 -9.99 4.16 9.99
C TYR A 138 -11.19 4.08 9.04
N ASN A 139 -11.60 5.24 8.53
CA ASN A 139 -12.65 5.34 7.54
C ASN A 139 -12.40 6.57 6.68
N PHE A 140 -11.98 6.38 5.44
CA PHE A 140 -11.73 7.48 4.52
C PHE A 140 -12.94 7.83 3.65
N SER A 141 -14.13 7.34 4.04
CA SER A 141 -15.44 7.59 3.44
C SER A 141 -15.62 7.04 2.01
N ARG A 142 -16.89 6.96 1.59
CA ARG A 142 -17.27 6.57 0.23
C ARG A 142 -16.65 7.49 -0.84
N ILE A 143 -16.56 8.79 -0.55
CA ILE A 143 -16.01 9.79 -1.48
C ILE A 143 -14.50 9.66 -1.59
N GLY A 144 -13.81 9.35 -0.49
CA GLY A 144 -12.37 9.07 -0.53
C GLY A 144 -12.07 7.82 -1.35
N ARG A 145 -12.82 6.74 -1.16
CA ARG A 145 -12.69 5.52 -1.99
C ARG A 145 -12.96 5.79 -3.46
N LEU A 146 -14.01 6.57 -3.77
CA LEU A 146 -14.29 7.01 -5.15
C LEU A 146 -13.11 7.78 -5.77
N LYS A 147 -12.55 8.75 -5.05
CA LYS A 147 -11.41 9.54 -5.53
C LYS A 147 -10.17 8.69 -5.75
N MET A 148 -9.89 7.78 -4.82
CA MET A 148 -8.78 6.84 -4.94
C MET A 148 -8.93 5.91 -6.14
N ASN A 149 -10.12 5.35 -6.34
CA ASN A 149 -10.43 4.49 -7.48
C ASN A 149 -10.26 5.23 -8.81
N ILE A 150 -10.77 6.46 -8.93
CA ILE A 150 -10.60 7.27 -10.14
C ILE A 150 -9.12 7.58 -10.38
N LYS A 151 -8.38 8.01 -9.35
CA LYS A 151 -6.98 8.41 -9.49
C LYS A 151 -6.06 7.27 -9.87
N LEU A 152 -6.27 6.10 -9.25
CA LEU A 152 -5.45 4.91 -9.45
C LEU A 152 -6.02 3.96 -10.52
N SER A 153 -7.14 4.33 -11.15
CA SER A 153 -7.86 3.49 -12.12
C SER A 153 -8.21 2.10 -11.57
N MET A 154 -8.67 2.04 -10.32
CA MET A 154 -9.05 0.81 -9.64
C MET A 154 -10.57 0.60 -9.67
N ASP A 155 -10.99 -0.65 -9.86
CA ASP A 155 -12.39 -1.06 -9.77
C ASP A 155 -12.62 -1.80 -8.43
N ARG A 156 -12.85 -1.01 -7.37
CA ARG A 156 -13.11 -1.49 -6.01
C ARG A 156 -14.46 -1.01 -5.51
N SER A 157 -15.12 -1.78 -4.66
CA SER A 157 -16.41 -1.38 -4.08
C SER A 157 -16.26 -0.08 -3.28
N LEU A 158 -17.24 0.82 -3.46
CA LEU A 158 -17.30 2.08 -2.71
C LEU A 158 -17.68 1.86 -1.23
N GLU A 159 -18.08 0.64 -0.87
CA GLU A 159 -18.38 0.23 0.51
C GLU A 159 -17.11 -0.12 1.30
N GLU A 160 -16.01 -0.44 0.61
CA GLU A 160 -14.70 -0.70 1.21
C GLU A 160 -14.07 0.62 1.69
N LYS A 161 -14.35 0.99 2.94
CA LYS A 161 -13.93 2.27 3.54
C LYS A 161 -12.60 2.19 4.30
N THR A 162 -11.92 1.05 4.31
CA THR A 162 -10.58 0.82 4.86
C THR A 162 -9.60 0.54 3.73
N LEU A 163 -8.29 0.70 3.99
CA LEU A 163 -7.27 0.38 2.98
C LEU A 163 -7.02 -1.12 2.90
N SER A 164 -6.69 -1.61 1.72
CA SER A 164 -6.24 -2.98 1.46
C SER A 164 -4.75 -3.01 1.14
N PRO A 165 -4.04 -4.14 1.32
CA PRO A 165 -2.62 -4.23 0.98
C PRO A 165 -2.30 -3.83 -0.47
N LEU A 166 -3.20 -4.16 -1.41
CA LEU A 166 -3.05 -3.80 -2.83
C LEU A 166 -3.22 -2.30 -3.08
N ASP A 167 -3.99 -1.60 -2.25
CA ASP A 167 -4.12 -0.14 -2.35
C ASP A 167 -2.75 0.55 -2.16
N PHE A 168 -1.94 0.07 -1.20
CA PHE A 168 -0.59 0.60 -0.99
C PHE A 168 0.33 0.34 -2.18
N VAL A 169 0.24 -0.86 -2.77
CA VAL A 169 1.03 -1.24 -3.94
C VAL A 169 0.68 -0.36 -5.14
N GLU A 170 -0.59 -0.11 -5.39
CA GLU A 170 -1.02 0.76 -6.51
C GLU A 170 -0.62 2.22 -6.28
N VAL A 171 -0.67 2.73 -5.04
CA VAL A 171 -0.14 4.06 -4.72
C VAL A 171 1.36 4.14 -5.00
N ILE A 172 2.15 3.14 -4.58
CA ILE A 172 3.59 3.12 -4.83
C ILE A 172 3.88 3.04 -6.33
N LYS A 173 3.17 2.19 -7.08
CA LYS A 173 3.29 2.12 -8.54
C LYS A 173 2.97 3.46 -9.20
N TYR A 174 1.92 4.14 -8.76
CA TYR A 174 1.56 5.45 -9.28
C TYR A 174 2.65 6.50 -9.00
N LEU A 175 3.24 6.50 -7.80
CA LEU A 175 4.38 7.38 -7.48
C LEU A 175 5.61 7.11 -8.34
N LEU A 176 5.92 5.84 -8.63
CA LEU A 176 7.02 5.47 -9.51
C LEU A 176 6.77 5.92 -10.97
N ARG A 177 5.53 5.78 -11.46
CA ARG A 177 5.12 6.31 -12.78
C ARG A 177 5.23 7.82 -12.85
N LEU A 178 4.78 8.53 -11.81
CA LEU A 178 4.94 9.98 -11.75
C LEU A 178 6.42 10.38 -11.81
N ARG A 179 7.30 9.64 -11.13
CA ARG A 179 8.74 9.89 -11.16
C ARG A 179 9.34 9.67 -12.56
N SER A 180 8.87 8.68 -13.32
CA SER A 180 9.29 8.43 -14.70
C SER A 180 8.65 9.39 -15.72
N GLY A 181 7.87 10.38 -15.27
CA GLY A 181 7.17 11.34 -16.12
C GLY A 181 5.86 10.81 -16.71
N GLU A 182 5.41 9.63 -16.30
CA GLU A 182 4.13 9.05 -16.70
C GLU A 182 3.03 9.49 -15.71
N GLY A 183 2.27 10.53 -16.06
CA GLY A 183 1.14 11.04 -15.28
C GLY A 183 1.20 12.55 -15.06
N SER A 184 0.31 13.07 -14.23
CA SER A 184 0.25 14.49 -13.87
C SER A 184 0.30 14.69 -12.36
N LEU A 185 1.03 15.72 -11.94
CA LEU A 185 0.98 16.21 -10.56
C LEU A 185 -0.39 16.78 -10.26
N ASP A 186 -0.85 16.57 -9.03
CA ASP A 186 -2.13 17.12 -8.58
C ASP A 186 -1.96 18.56 -8.11
N ASP A 187 -2.87 19.41 -8.55
CA ASP A 187 -3.05 20.74 -8.00
C ASP A 187 -3.96 20.66 -6.76
N ILE A 188 -3.44 21.14 -5.63
CA ILE A 188 -4.15 21.16 -4.35
C ILE A 188 -5.31 22.16 -4.33
N ASP A 189 -5.26 23.18 -5.20
CA ASP A 189 -6.27 24.24 -5.27
C ASP A 189 -7.38 23.92 -6.28
N HIS A 190 -7.18 22.89 -7.11
CA HIS A 190 -8.22 22.41 -8.01
C HIS A 190 -9.49 22.05 -7.22
N LEU A 191 -10.64 22.63 -7.58
CA LEU A 191 -11.89 22.46 -6.84
C LEU A 191 -12.35 21.00 -6.77
N GLY A 192 -11.97 20.16 -7.74
CA GLY A 192 -12.22 18.72 -7.66
C GLY A 192 -11.49 18.01 -6.50
N ASN A 193 -10.46 18.62 -5.92
CA ASN A 193 -9.71 18.15 -4.75
C ASN A 193 -10.12 18.90 -3.46
N ARG A 194 -10.91 19.98 -3.59
CA ARG A 194 -11.53 20.69 -2.47
C ARG A 194 -12.94 20.16 -2.23
N ARG A 195 -13.32 19.98 -0.96
CA ARG A 195 -14.67 19.58 -0.58
C ARG A 195 -15.21 20.57 0.44
N VAL A 196 -16.38 21.14 0.14
CA VAL A 196 -17.14 21.95 1.10
C VAL A 196 -17.87 21.01 2.04
N ARG A 197 -17.70 21.20 3.36
CA ARG A 197 -18.45 20.48 4.39
C ARG A 197 -19.57 21.38 4.89
N SER A 198 -20.79 20.86 4.88
CA SER A 198 -21.94 21.56 5.44
C SER A 198 -21.95 21.45 6.97
N VAL A 199 -22.74 22.31 7.62
CA VAL A 199 -22.93 22.28 9.08
C VAL A 199 -23.38 20.88 9.55
N GLY A 200 -24.29 20.24 8.81
CA GLY A 200 -24.76 18.89 9.14
C GLY A 200 -23.64 17.84 9.19
N GLU A 201 -22.72 17.83 8.22
CA GLU A 201 -21.59 16.90 8.21
C GLU A 201 -20.62 17.16 9.38
N LEU A 202 -20.39 18.43 9.70
CA LEU A 202 -19.52 18.81 10.82
C LEU A 202 -20.12 18.39 12.17
N VAL A 203 -21.43 18.64 12.35
CA VAL A 203 -22.18 18.23 13.55
C VAL A 203 -22.26 16.71 13.65
N GLU A 204 -22.47 15.99 12.54
CA GLU A 204 -22.47 14.52 12.53
C GLU A 204 -21.14 13.96 13.04
N ASN A 205 -20.01 14.53 12.60
CA ASN A 205 -18.69 14.11 13.07
C ASN A 205 -18.50 14.37 14.57
N ALA A 206 -18.91 15.55 15.08
CA ALA A 206 -18.86 15.85 16.51
C ALA A 206 -19.75 14.90 17.32
N PHE A 207 -20.95 14.61 16.82
CA PHE A 207 -21.89 13.67 17.43
C PHE A 207 -21.31 12.25 17.46
N ARG A 208 -20.70 11.79 16.36
CA ARG A 208 -20.02 10.49 16.27
C ARG A 208 -18.90 10.35 17.29
N ILE A 209 -18.07 11.39 17.48
CA ILE A 209 -17.03 11.42 18.51
C ILE A 209 -17.67 11.24 19.91
N GLY A 210 -18.78 11.94 20.17
CA GLY A 210 -19.57 11.78 21.39
C GLY A 210 -20.07 10.35 21.60
N LEU A 211 -20.60 9.71 20.56
CA LEU A 211 -21.07 8.33 20.60
C LEU A 211 -19.93 7.34 20.86
N THR A 212 -18.75 7.51 20.24
CA THR A 212 -17.59 6.65 20.51
C THR A 212 -17.12 6.76 21.95
N ARG A 213 -17.18 7.96 22.55
CA ARG A 213 -16.89 8.16 23.99
C ARG A 213 -17.93 7.45 24.85
N MET A 214 -19.22 7.59 24.53
CA MET A 214 -20.32 6.91 25.24
C MET A 214 -20.22 5.38 25.13
N GLU A 215 -19.93 4.84 23.93
CA GLU A 215 -19.72 3.40 23.70
C GLU A 215 -18.63 2.85 24.62
N ARG A 216 -17.51 3.57 24.77
CA ARG A 216 -16.44 3.18 25.68
C ARG A 216 -16.94 3.10 27.12
N THR A 217 -17.63 4.13 27.60
CA THR A 217 -18.19 4.15 28.97
C THR A 217 -19.20 3.03 29.19
N ILE A 218 -20.04 2.72 28.19
CA ILE A 218 -21.00 1.60 28.26
C ILE A 218 -20.25 0.28 28.40
N LYS A 219 -19.23 0.02 27.57
CA LYS A 219 -18.41 -1.22 27.65
C LYS A 219 -17.70 -1.36 28.99
N GLU A 220 -17.13 -0.28 29.49
CA GLU A 220 -16.49 -0.25 30.81
C GLU A 220 -17.51 -0.60 31.91
N LYS A 221 -18.70 0.02 31.92
CA LYS A 221 -19.78 -0.31 32.85
C LYS A 221 -20.26 -1.75 32.73
N MET A 222 -20.43 -2.26 31.51
CA MET A 222 -20.84 -3.64 31.26
C MET A 222 -19.80 -4.67 31.68
N THR A 223 -18.53 -4.28 31.87
CA THR A 223 -17.49 -5.19 32.34
C THR A 223 -17.43 -5.22 33.88
N VAL A 224 -17.73 -4.08 34.52
CA VAL A 224 -17.62 -3.90 35.98
C VAL A 224 -18.92 -4.23 36.71
N ALA A 225 -20.08 -4.11 36.05
CA ALA A 225 -21.37 -4.36 36.67
C ALA A 225 -21.54 -5.85 37.04
N ALA A 226 -21.61 -6.14 38.34
CA ALA A 226 -21.81 -7.50 38.86
C ALA A 226 -23.22 -8.05 38.52
N ASP A 227 -24.23 -7.18 38.47
CA ASP A 227 -25.64 -7.53 38.26
C ASP A 227 -26.13 -7.15 36.84
N LEU A 228 -25.38 -7.54 35.81
CA LEU A 228 -25.81 -7.37 34.41
C LEU A 228 -27.21 -7.93 34.07
N PRO A 229 -27.64 -9.09 34.60
CA PRO A 229 -28.94 -9.65 34.26
C PRO A 229 -30.14 -8.81 34.71
N SER A 230 -29.97 -7.97 35.73
CA SER A 230 -31.02 -7.07 36.25
C SER A 230 -30.83 -5.61 35.83
N ALA A 231 -29.70 -5.27 35.19
CA ALA A 231 -29.41 -3.93 34.73
C ALA A 231 -30.34 -3.50 33.59
N MET A 232 -30.92 -2.30 33.71
CA MET A 232 -31.76 -1.72 32.66
C MET A 232 -30.90 -0.90 31.69
N PRO A 233 -31.29 -0.76 30.40
CA PRO A 233 -30.51 0.00 29.43
C PRO A 233 -30.21 1.45 29.84
N GLN A 234 -31.12 2.09 30.58
CA GLN A 234 -30.94 3.44 31.11
C GLN A 234 -29.78 3.57 32.12
N ASP A 235 -29.41 2.48 32.80
CA ASP A 235 -28.33 2.47 33.80
C ASP A 235 -26.95 2.51 33.13
N LEU A 236 -26.88 2.02 31.88
CA LEU A 236 -25.67 1.96 31.08
C LEU A 236 -25.46 3.26 30.27
N ILE A 237 -26.54 3.85 29.75
CA ILE A 237 -26.48 5.00 28.84
C ILE A 237 -26.26 6.31 29.61
N ASN A 238 -25.24 7.08 29.23
CA ASN A 238 -24.98 8.42 29.76
C ASN A 238 -24.84 9.42 28.61
N SER A 239 -25.73 10.42 28.53
CA SER A 239 -25.75 11.43 27.47
C SER A 239 -24.68 12.53 27.61
N LYS A 240 -24.06 12.68 28.79
CA LYS A 240 -23.07 13.75 29.05
C LYS A 240 -21.92 13.80 28.02
N PRO A 241 -21.29 12.68 27.59
CA PRO A 241 -20.21 12.72 26.60
C PRO A 241 -20.64 13.27 25.23
N VAL A 242 -21.87 12.97 24.82
CA VAL A 242 -22.44 13.46 23.54
C VAL A 242 -22.76 14.94 23.63
N ILE A 243 -23.42 15.37 24.71
CA ILE A 243 -23.74 16.78 24.94
C ILE A 243 -22.47 17.62 25.02
N ALA A 244 -21.43 17.12 25.71
CA ALA A 244 -20.15 17.80 25.81
C ALA A 244 -19.49 18.01 24.44
N ALA A 245 -19.44 16.97 23.60
CA ALA A 245 -18.88 17.07 22.24
C ALA A 245 -19.63 18.08 21.36
N LEU A 246 -20.97 18.14 21.48
CA LEU A 246 -21.78 19.13 20.76
C LEU A 246 -21.57 20.55 21.29
N LYS A 247 -21.51 20.73 22.61
CA LYS A 247 -21.24 22.05 23.21
C LYS A 247 -19.86 22.58 22.83
N GLU A 248 -18.86 21.70 22.80
CA GLU A 248 -17.51 22.02 22.32
C GLU A 248 -17.56 22.48 20.86
N PHE A 249 -18.25 21.74 19.99
CA PHE A 249 -18.41 22.12 18.59
C PHE A 249 -19.06 23.50 18.41
N TYR A 250 -20.16 23.81 19.11
CA TYR A 250 -20.83 25.10 18.94
C TYR A 250 -20.14 26.25 19.70
N GLY A 251 -19.46 25.97 20.81
CA GLY A 251 -18.91 26.98 21.70
C GLY A 251 -17.48 27.42 21.38
N SER A 252 -16.63 26.49 20.90
CA SER A 252 -15.20 26.77 20.69
C SER A 252 -14.71 26.56 19.25
N SER A 253 -15.57 26.06 18.35
CA SER A 253 -15.18 25.89 16.95
C SER A 253 -15.00 27.24 16.26
N GLN A 254 -13.90 27.40 15.53
CA GLN A 254 -13.65 28.56 14.68
C GLN A 254 -14.71 28.77 13.59
N LEU A 255 -15.45 27.72 13.24
CA LEU A 255 -16.54 27.75 12.27
C LEU A 255 -17.88 28.15 12.87
N SER A 256 -17.98 28.20 14.21
CA SER A 256 -19.15 28.65 14.96
C SER A 256 -18.92 30.08 15.40
N GLN A 257 -19.25 31.03 14.52
CA GLN A 257 -19.05 32.46 14.75
C GLN A 257 -20.38 33.16 15.04
N PHE A 258 -20.32 34.30 15.74
CA PHE A 258 -21.47 35.16 15.87
C PHE A 258 -21.88 35.67 14.48
N MET A 259 -23.18 35.63 14.21
CA MET A 259 -23.73 36.14 12.96
C MET A 259 -23.57 37.67 12.93
N ASP A 260 -22.97 38.18 11.85
CA ASP A 260 -22.87 39.62 11.62
C ASP A 260 -24.25 40.17 11.24
N GLN A 261 -24.81 41.05 12.07
CA GLN A 261 -26.17 41.60 11.95
C GLN A 261 -26.13 43.08 11.57
N ILE A 262 -25.39 43.42 10.51
CA ILE A 262 -25.36 44.79 9.95
C ILE A 262 -26.71 45.13 9.30
#